data_AF-A0A0J9X676-F1
#
_entry.id   AF-A0A0J9X676-F1
#
_cell.length_a   1.000
_cell.length_b   1.000
_cell.length_c   1.000
_cell.angle_alpha   90.00
_cell.angle_beta   90.00
_cell.angle_gamma   90.00
#
_symmetry.space_group_name_H-M   'P 1'
#
loop_
_entity.id
_entity.type
_entity.pdbx_description
1 polymer ?
#
loop_
_entity_poly.entity_id
_entity_poly.type
_entity_poly.pdbx_seq_one_letter_code
_entity_poly.pdbx_strand_id
1 'polypeptide(L)'
;MFSRQISKHCAQAALRTARPVRAARSIVYVKSISQQPLPNNAKPLRPNVGLKKAPETFLSANGTLYPGNEATLAKVKSLLGADYALPDDLILQVLTHKSFSHGLKPYNQNLAIIGKHFLRLETTSYAVKQESANPSAINGINFDVCLSKISNLLSATAATSQLCKNTGIAESIFWKAPKVGDKSNTVYATTINALVGAVLLKRGQHAARSFVNEKLLAGEHSLITIAEKVYK
;
A
#
# COMPACT_ATOMS: atom_id res chain seq x y z
N MET A 1 -52.42 28.81 -53.71
CA MET A 1 -51.52 29.59 -54.59
C MET A 1 -50.95 30.75 -53.79
N PHE A 2 -49.76 31.25 -54.15
CA PHE A 2 -48.86 32.18 -53.41
C PHE A 2 -47.96 31.44 -52.39
N SER A 3 -46.75 30.97 -52.70
CA SER A 3 -45.56 31.56 -53.37
C SER A 3 -44.83 32.64 -52.57
N ARG A 4 -43.72 32.19 -51.95
CA ARG A 4 -42.42 32.85 -51.67
C ARG A 4 -42.39 34.31 -51.21
N GLN A 5 -41.81 34.53 -50.03
CA GLN A 5 -40.61 35.37 -49.84
C GLN A 5 -40.18 35.37 -48.36
N ILE A 6 -39.12 34.63 -48.02
CA ILE A 6 -38.30 34.98 -46.84
C ILE A 6 -36.85 35.14 -47.29
N SER A 7 -36.49 36.41 -47.28
CA SER A 7 -35.21 37.08 -47.28
C SER A 7 -33.94 36.26 -47.00
N LYS A 8 -32.96 36.52 -47.88
CA LYS A 8 -31.57 36.09 -47.86
C LYS A 8 -30.78 36.78 -46.74
N HIS A 9 -30.86 36.30 -45.50
CA HIS A 9 -30.12 36.90 -44.37
C HIS A 9 -29.26 35.95 -43.52
N CYS A 10 -28.95 34.75 -44.01
CA CYS A 10 -28.08 33.82 -43.28
C CYS A 10 -27.02 33.17 -44.18
N ALA A 11 -26.21 33.97 -44.88
CA ALA A 11 -25.15 33.43 -45.74
C ALA A 11 -23.84 34.25 -45.73
N GLN A 12 -23.54 34.96 -44.63
CA GLN A 12 -22.31 35.77 -44.55
C GLN A 12 -21.54 35.66 -43.22
N ALA A 13 -21.65 34.52 -42.52
CA ALA A 13 -20.89 34.27 -41.29
C ALA A 13 -20.11 32.94 -41.28
N ALA A 14 -19.74 32.40 -42.45
CA ALA A 14 -19.05 31.11 -42.57
C ALA A 14 -17.64 31.20 -43.19
N LEU A 15 -16.87 32.23 -42.82
CA LEU A 15 -15.43 32.30 -43.08
C LEU A 15 -14.68 32.60 -41.77
N ARG A 16 -14.86 31.72 -40.79
CA ARG A 16 -13.90 31.59 -39.69
C ARG A 16 -12.86 30.55 -40.13
N THR A 17 -11.66 31.04 -40.34
CA THR A 17 -10.46 30.29 -40.68
C THR A 17 -10.30 29.07 -39.79
N ALA A 18 -10.32 27.88 -40.39
CA ALA A 18 -9.96 26.65 -39.71
C ALA A 18 -8.50 26.79 -39.23
N ARG A 19 -8.28 26.85 -37.92
CA ARG A 19 -6.94 26.73 -37.36
C ARG A 19 -6.42 25.33 -37.68
N PRO A 20 -5.22 25.17 -38.25
CA PRO A 20 -4.64 23.84 -38.42
C PRO A 20 -4.45 23.23 -37.03
N VAL A 21 -5.04 22.06 -36.82
CA VAL A 21 -4.77 21.23 -35.65
C VAL A 21 -3.29 20.89 -35.71
N ARG A 22 -2.49 21.44 -34.77
CA ARG A 22 -1.08 21.06 -34.64
C ARG A 22 -1.03 19.55 -34.48
N ALA A 23 -0.39 18.87 -35.43
CA ALA A 23 -0.06 17.46 -35.29
C ALA A 23 0.61 17.25 -33.92
N ALA A 24 0.05 16.37 -33.11
CA ALA A 24 0.60 16.03 -31.82
C ALA A 24 2.04 15.56 -32.04
N ARG A 25 3.02 16.32 -31.53
CA ARG A 25 4.42 15.92 -31.58
C ARG A 25 4.52 14.53 -30.99
N SER A 26 5.05 13.59 -31.77
CA SER A 26 5.33 12.22 -31.35
C SER A 26 5.98 12.21 -29.96
N ILE A 27 5.43 11.41 -29.05
CA ILE A 27 5.90 11.30 -27.68
C ILE A 27 7.35 10.81 -27.68
N VAL A 28 8.30 11.70 -27.39
CA VAL A 28 9.71 11.32 -27.26
C VAL A 28 9.91 10.72 -25.87
N TYR A 29 10.04 9.40 -25.81
CA TYR A 29 10.49 8.70 -24.61
C TYR A 29 11.99 8.91 -24.45
N VAL A 30 12.42 9.47 -23.32
CA VAL A 30 13.84 9.58 -22.98
C VAL A 30 14.29 8.25 -22.36
N LYS A 31 15.07 7.45 -23.11
CA LYS A 31 15.86 6.35 -22.52
C LYS A 31 16.88 6.93 -21.56
N SER A 32 17.21 6.20 -20.50
CA SER A 32 18.27 6.59 -19.55
C SER A 32 19.54 6.91 -20.34
N ILE A 33 19.93 8.19 -20.32
CA ILE A 33 21.14 8.67 -20.97
C ILE A 33 22.31 7.97 -20.30
N SER A 34 23.09 7.21 -21.08
CA SER A 34 24.41 6.73 -20.66
C SER A 34 25.22 7.94 -20.22
N GLN A 35 25.68 7.97 -18.97
CA GLN A 35 26.49 9.06 -18.43
C GLN A 35 27.81 9.13 -19.20
N GLN A 36 27.85 9.93 -20.26
CA GLN A 36 29.10 10.48 -20.76
C GLN A 36 29.58 11.51 -19.73
N PRO A 37 30.86 11.49 -19.31
CA PRO A 37 31.36 12.45 -18.33
C PRO A 37 31.18 13.87 -18.87
N LEU A 38 30.48 14.71 -18.10
CA LEU A 38 30.25 16.10 -18.46
C LEU A 38 31.58 16.87 -18.44
N PRO A 39 31.80 17.82 -19.36
CA PRO A 39 32.95 18.72 -19.27
C PRO A 39 32.91 19.46 -17.93
N ASN A 40 34.08 19.64 -17.28
CA ASN A 40 34.27 20.14 -15.91
C ASN A 40 33.61 21.50 -15.58
N ASN A 41 33.01 22.18 -16.55
CA ASN A 41 32.37 23.49 -16.42
C ASN A 41 30.88 23.51 -16.85
N ALA A 42 30.24 22.34 -16.97
CA ALA A 42 28.83 22.26 -17.31
C ALA A 42 27.96 22.72 -16.14
N LYS A 43 27.11 23.73 -16.37
CA LYS A 43 26.03 24.11 -15.43
C LYS A 43 25.24 22.85 -15.04
N PRO A 44 24.86 22.67 -13.77
CA PRO A 44 24.08 21.51 -13.37
C PRO A 44 22.83 21.45 -14.25
N LEU A 45 22.66 20.34 -14.97
CA LEU A 45 21.49 20.08 -15.78
C LEU A 45 20.26 20.35 -14.90
N ARG A 46 19.32 21.18 -15.38
CA ARG A 46 18.07 21.38 -14.66
C ARG A 46 17.48 19.99 -14.40
N PRO A 47 17.03 19.69 -13.18
CA PRO A 47 16.43 18.40 -12.92
C PRO A 47 15.29 18.19 -13.93
N ASN A 48 15.17 16.98 -14.46
CA ASN A 48 14.11 16.59 -15.41
C ASN A 48 12.73 16.62 -14.72
N VAL A 49 12.29 17.79 -14.28
CA VAL A 49 11.04 18.05 -13.60
C VAL A 49 9.98 18.25 -14.68
N GLY A 50 8.91 17.47 -14.62
CA GLY A 50 7.80 17.54 -15.59
C GLY A 50 7.96 16.67 -16.84
N LEU A 51 9.14 16.07 -17.09
CA LEU A 51 9.29 15.09 -18.17
C LEU A 51 8.68 13.74 -17.77
N LYS A 52 7.90 13.14 -18.69
CA LYS A 52 7.41 11.77 -18.52
C LYS A 52 8.59 10.81 -18.54
N LYS A 53 8.64 9.93 -17.54
CA LYS A 53 9.64 8.88 -17.44
C LYS A 53 9.18 7.66 -18.24
N ALA A 54 10.13 6.89 -18.76
CA ALA A 54 9.82 5.59 -19.36
C ALA A 54 9.21 4.65 -18.32
N PRO A 55 8.23 3.79 -18.69
CA PRO A 55 7.48 2.93 -17.76
C PRO A 55 8.39 2.04 -16.90
N GLU A 56 9.42 1.47 -17.51
CA GLU A 56 10.38 0.57 -16.87
C GLU A 56 11.11 1.23 -15.69
N THR A 57 11.32 2.55 -15.74
CA THR A 57 12.11 3.28 -14.74
C THR A 57 11.37 3.49 -13.42
N PHE A 58 10.03 3.42 -13.41
CA PHE A 58 9.24 3.63 -12.19
C PHE A 58 8.40 2.42 -11.80
N LEU A 59 8.26 1.42 -12.67
CA LEU A 59 7.58 0.15 -12.40
C LEU A 59 8.47 -0.93 -11.79
N SER A 60 9.70 -0.59 -11.38
CA SER A 60 10.60 -1.49 -10.66
C SER A 60 10.73 -1.08 -9.19
N ALA A 61 10.77 -2.08 -8.30
CA ALA A 61 11.09 -1.91 -6.89
C ALA A 61 11.99 -3.07 -6.45
N ASN A 62 13.02 -2.80 -5.63
CA ASN A 62 13.96 -3.82 -5.13
C ASN A 62 14.55 -4.73 -6.23
N GLY A 63 14.84 -4.16 -7.41
CA GLY A 63 15.36 -4.92 -8.56
C GLY A 63 14.34 -5.82 -9.26
N THR A 64 13.09 -5.86 -8.79
CA THR A 64 12.00 -6.65 -9.38
C THR A 64 11.05 -5.75 -10.16
N LEU A 65 10.68 -6.16 -11.38
CA LEU A 65 9.72 -5.46 -12.21
C LEU A 65 8.29 -5.87 -11.82
N TYR A 66 7.40 -4.89 -11.62
CA TYR A 66 5.99 -5.13 -11.30
C TYR A 66 5.26 -5.82 -12.48
N PRO A 67 4.44 -6.87 -12.27
CA PRO A 67 3.82 -7.33 -11.02
C PRO A 67 4.68 -8.22 -10.10
N GLY A 68 5.92 -8.50 -10.47
CA GLY A 68 6.80 -9.40 -9.75
C GLY A 68 6.71 -10.85 -10.22
N ASN A 69 7.39 -11.72 -9.48
CA ASN A 69 7.48 -13.14 -9.77
C ASN A 69 6.65 -13.94 -8.74
N GLU A 70 6.43 -15.22 -9.02
CA GLU A 70 5.76 -16.13 -8.07
C GLU A 70 6.46 -16.16 -6.70
N ALA A 71 7.79 -16.04 -6.68
CA ALA A 71 8.59 -15.93 -5.45
C ALA A 71 8.19 -14.73 -4.56
N THR A 72 7.73 -13.63 -5.17
CA THR A 72 7.26 -12.44 -4.44
C THR A 72 5.95 -12.74 -3.69
N LEU A 73 5.06 -13.51 -4.31
CA LEU A 73 3.77 -13.88 -3.74
C LEU A 73 3.87 -15.04 -2.75
N ALA A 74 4.86 -15.93 -2.94
CA ALA A 74 5.06 -17.13 -2.12
C ALA A 74 5.18 -16.84 -0.63
N LYS A 75 5.88 -15.76 -0.23
CA LYS A 75 6.04 -15.38 1.19
C LYS A 75 4.71 -15.04 1.85
N VAL A 76 3.83 -14.32 1.15
CA VAL A 76 2.50 -13.99 1.65
C VAL A 76 1.59 -15.22 1.65
N LYS A 77 1.64 -16.03 0.59
CA LYS A 77 0.88 -17.28 0.51
C LYS A 77 1.26 -18.25 1.64
N SER A 78 2.55 -18.33 1.98
CA SER A 78 3.05 -19.13 3.11
C SER A 78 2.47 -18.66 4.45
N LEU A 79 2.45 -17.34 4.70
CA LEU A 79 1.87 -16.78 5.92
C LEU A 79 0.35 -17.04 6.02
N LEU A 80 -0.36 -16.92 4.91
CA LEU A 80 -1.81 -17.16 4.84
C LEU A 80 -2.16 -18.65 4.98
N GLY A 81 -1.35 -19.55 4.41
CA GLY A 81 -1.71 -20.97 4.30
C GLY A 81 -2.93 -21.20 3.41
N ALA A 82 -3.45 -22.43 3.42
CA ALA A 82 -4.60 -22.82 2.61
C ALA A 82 -5.91 -22.19 3.13
N ASP A 83 -6.05 -22.06 4.45
CA ASP A 83 -7.29 -21.64 5.12
C ASP A 83 -7.65 -20.18 4.83
N TYR A 84 -6.64 -19.32 4.66
CA TYR A 84 -6.79 -17.89 4.44
C TYR A 84 -6.38 -17.45 3.03
N ALA A 85 -6.44 -18.37 2.05
CA ALA A 85 -5.98 -18.10 0.69
C ALA A 85 -6.67 -16.86 0.08
N LEU A 86 -5.88 -16.02 -0.60
CA LEU A 86 -6.34 -14.80 -1.28
C LEU A 86 -5.97 -14.88 -2.77
N PRO A 87 -6.73 -14.22 -3.67
CA PRO A 87 -6.38 -14.16 -5.08
C PRO A 87 -5.09 -13.34 -5.29
N ASP A 88 -4.29 -13.74 -6.28
CA ASP A 88 -2.94 -13.22 -6.52
C ASP A 88 -2.94 -11.70 -6.78
N ASP A 89 -3.93 -11.18 -7.50
CA ASP A 89 -4.09 -9.74 -7.74
C ASP A 89 -4.27 -8.94 -6.45
N LEU A 90 -4.94 -9.53 -5.47
CA LEU A 90 -5.20 -8.89 -4.18
C LEU A 90 -3.96 -8.96 -3.29
N ILE A 91 -3.23 -10.07 -3.30
CA ILE A 91 -1.93 -10.18 -2.64
C ILE A 91 -0.98 -9.12 -3.21
N LEU A 92 -0.94 -8.97 -4.53
CA LEU A 92 -0.15 -7.94 -5.20
C LEU A 92 -0.57 -6.52 -4.78
N GLN A 93 -1.88 -6.26 -4.69
CA GLN A 93 -2.39 -4.98 -4.18
C GLN A 93 -1.96 -4.74 -2.73
N VAL A 94 -2.01 -5.76 -1.86
CA VAL A 94 -1.56 -5.67 -0.46
C VAL A 94 -0.07 -5.33 -0.37
N LEU A 95 0.76 -5.92 -1.24
CA LEU A 95 2.19 -5.66 -1.33
C LEU A 95 2.54 -4.29 -1.93
N THR A 96 1.59 -3.60 -2.56
CA THR A 96 1.84 -2.33 -3.24
C THR A 96 1.50 -1.13 -2.36
N HIS A 97 2.50 -0.32 -2.03
CA HIS A 97 2.33 0.89 -1.25
C HIS A 97 2.02 2.12 -2.13
N LYS A 98 1.32 3.12 -1.59
CA LYS A 98 0.95 4.36 -2.32
C LYS A 98 2.15 5.10 -2.95
N SER A 99 3.33 5.02 -2.33
CA SER A 99 4.54 5.68 -2.86
C SER A 99 5.07 5.04 -4.14
N PHE A 100 4.68 3.79 -4.44
CA PHE A 100 5.06 3.11 -5.66
C PHE A 100 4.35 3.69 -6.87
N SER A 101 5.11 3.98 -7.93
CA SER A 101 4.56 4.47 -9.21
C SER A 101 3.56 5.63 -9.08
N HIS A 102 3.71 6.48 -8.05
CA HIS A 102 2.76 7.57 -7.73
C HIS A 102 1.29 7.10 -7.55
N GLY A 103 1.07 5.86 -7.10
CA GLY A 103 -0.28 5.31 -6.92
C GLY A 103 -1.00 4.95 -8.22
N LEU A 104 -0.26 4.84 -9.34
CA LEU A 104 -0.83 4.42 -10.64
C LEU A 104 -1.36 2.98 -10.59
N LYS A 105 -0.71 2.12 -9.82
CA LYS A 105 -1.12 0.72 -9.61
C LYS A 105 -2.01 0.61 -8.37
N PRO A 106 -2.91 -0.39 -8.31
CA PRO A 106 -3.71 -0.65 -7.12
C PRO A 106 -2.83 -0.75 -5.88
N TYR A 107 -3.15 0.01 -4.84
CA TYR A 107 -2.35 0.10 -3.62
C TYR A 107 -3.17 -0.20 -2.37
N ASN A 108 -2.48 -0.45 -1.27
CA ASN A 108 -3.01 -1.09 -0.07
C ASN A 108 -3.66 -0.16 0.98
N GLN A 109 -3.79 1.14 0.72
CA GLN A 109 -4.15 2.12 1.75
C GLN A 109 -5.53 1.86 2.39
N ASN A 110 -6.56 1.59 1.59
CA ASN A 110 -7.92 1.38 2.10
C ASN A 110 -8.01 0.06 2.90
N LEU A 111 -7.36 -0.99 2.40
CA LEU A 111 -7.25 -2.28 3.10
C LEU A 111 -6.56 -2.10 4.45
N ALA A 112 -5.47 -1.30 4.48
CA ALA A 112 -4.72 -1.05 5.70
C ALA A 112 -5.52 -0.29 6.76
N ILE A 113 -6.36 0.68 6.36
CA ILE A 113 -7.22 1.40 7.31
C ILE A 113 -8.18 0.43 7.99
N ILE A 114 -8.89 -0.38 7.21
CA ILE A 114 -9.87 -1.35 7.72
C ILE A 114 -9.17 -2.39 8.60
N GLY A 115 -8.08 -2.97 8.13
CA GLY A 115 -7.36 -3.99 8.87
C GLY A 115 -6.69 -3.45 10.15
N LYS A 116 -6.25 -2.19 10.19
CA LYS A 116 -5.76 -1.55 11.42
C LYS A 116 -6.83 -1.47 12.49
N HIS A 117 -8.05 -1.06 12.13
CA HIS A 117 -9.16 -1.01 13.08
C HIS A 117 -9.56 -2.40 13.57
N PHE A 118 -9.61 -3.37 12.66
CA PHE A 118 -9.91 -4.76 13.01
C PHE A 118 -8.84 -5.37 13.92
N LEU A 119 -7.56 -5.21 13.58
CA LEU A 119 -6.44 -5.69 14.39
C LEU A 119 -6.49 -5.09 15.81
N ARG A 120 -6.79 -3.79 15.93
CA ARG A 120 -6.92 -3.13 17.24
C ARG A 120 -8.08 -3.66 18.07
N LEU A 121 -9.20 -4.02 17.42
CA LEU A 121 -10.33 -4.66 18.09
C LEU A 121 -9.94 -6.05 18.60
N GLU A 122 -9.26 -6.85 17.77
CA GLU A 122 -8.83 -8.19 18.13
C GLU A 122 -7.77 -8.19 19.23
N THR A 123 -6.79 -7.28 19.19
CA THR A 123 -5.79 -7.16 20.26
C THR A 123 -6.42 -6.69 21.57
N THR A 124 -7.43 -5.82 21.51
CA THR A 124 -8.23 -5.46 22.70
C THR A 124 -8.98 -6.68 23.22
N SER A 125 -9.65 -7.45 22.36
CA SER A 125 -10.38 -8.65 22.78
C SER A 125 -9.45 -9.70 23.38
N TYR A 126 -8.25 -9.88 22.82
CA TYR A 126 -7.21 -10.74 23.37
C TYR A 126 -6.78 -10.28 24.76
N ALA A 127 -6.54 -8.98 24.94
CA ALA A 127 -6.10 -8.41 26.20
C ALA A 127 -7.17 -8.50 27.30
N VAL A 128 -8.47 -8.36 26.95
CA VAL A 128 -9.59 -8.54 27.88
C VAL A 128 -9.65 -9.97 28.37
N LYS A 129 -9.48 -10.95 27.48
CA LYS A 129 -9.56 -12.38 27.80
C LYS A 129 -8.39 -12.91 28.64
N GLN A 130 -7.36 -12.11 28.88
CA GLN A 130 -6.27 -12.52 29.76
C GLN A 130 -6.74 -12.53 31.20
N GLU A 131 -6.43 -13.62 31.90
CA GLU A 131 -6.63 -13.70 33.34
C GLU A 131 -5.79 -12.63 34.03
N SER A 132 -6.38 -11.94 35.00
CA SER A 132 -5.65 -10.95 35.81
C SER A 132 -5.87 -11.19 37.28
N ALA A 133 -4.79 -11.06 38.04
CA ALA A 133 -4.80 -11.06 39.50
C ALA A 133 -5.20 -9.69 40.09
N ASN A 134 -5.70 -8.76 39.25
CA ASN A 134 -6.04 -7.42 39.68
C ASN A 134 -7.30 -7.44 40.56
N PRO A 135 -7.33 -6.69 41.68
CA PRO A 135 -8.49 -6.65 42.57
C PRO A 135 -9.72 -6.00 41.92
N SER A 136 -9.53 -5.19 40.89
CA SER A 136 -10.61 -4.54 40.12
C SER A 136 -11.12 -5.39 38.95
N ALA A 137 -10.66 -6.64 38.81
CA ALA A 137 -11.13 -7.54 37.76
C ALA A 137 -12.59 -7.93 38.01
N ILE A 138 -13.42 -7.87 36.96
CA ILE A 138 -14.82 -8.30 37.01
C ILE A 138 -14.87 -9.71 36.41
N ASN A 139 -15.33 -10.70 37.19
CA ASN A 139 -15.37 -12.11 36.79
C ASN A 139 -14.00 -12.67 36.33
N GLY A 140 -12.89 -12.20 36.93
CA GLY A 140 -11.53 -12.59 36.54
C GLY A 140 -11.01 -11.95 35.25
N ILE A 141 -11.82 -11.10 34.60
CA ILE A 141 -11.51 -10.41 33.36
C ILE A 141 -10.98 -9.00 33.65
N ASN A 142 -9.87 -8.63 33.00
CA ASN A 142 -9.25 -7.33 33.18
C ASN A 142 -9.90 -6.26 32.29
N PHE A 143 -10.64 -5.32 32.89
CA PHE A 143 -11.21 -4.16 32.21
C PHE A 143 -10.51 -2.83 32.58
N ASP A 144 -9.31 -2.88 33.14
CA ASP A 144 -8.59 -1.70 33.61
C ASP A 144 -8.09 -0.79 32.46
N VAL A 145 -7.77 0.47 32.77
CA VAL A 145 -7.34 1.54 31.84
C VAL A 145 -6.11 1.14 31.00
N CYS A 146 -5.27 0.23 31.53
CA CYS A 146 -4.09 -0.32 30.87
C CYS A 146 -4.40 -1.23 29.67
N LEU A 147 -5.65 -1.66 29.48
CA LEU A 147 -6.09 -2.42 28.31
C LEU A 147 -5.83 -1.66 26.99
N SER A 148 -5.99 -0.33 27.04
CA SER A 148 -5.65 0.55 25.93
C SER A 148 -4.16 0.52 25.60
N LYS A 149 -3.28 0.37 26.59
CA LYS A 149 -1.83 0.32 26.39
C LYS A 149 -1.42 -1.00 25.71
N ILE A 150 -1.88 -2.14 26.21
CA ILE A 150 -1.53 -3.46 25.63
C ILE A 150 -2.01 -3.55 24.17
N SER A 151 -3.27 -3.20 23.91
CA SER A 151 -3.81 -3.21 22.55
C SER A 151 -3.08 -2.24 21.62
N ASN A 152 -2.70 -1.05 22.10
CA ASN A 152 -1.93 -0.08 21.33
C ASN A 152 -0.50 -0.57 21.05
N LEU A 153 0.15 -1.26 21.99
CA LEU A 153 1.51 -1.80 21.81
C LEU A 153 1.53 -2.94 20.78
N LEU A 154 0.57 -3.87 20.87
CA LEU A 154 0.45 -4.99 19.92
C LEU A 154 0.11 -4.52 18.49
N SER A 155 -0.75 -3.50 18.37
CA SER A 155 -1.14 -2.91 17.07
C SER A 155 -0.25 -1.75 16.62
N ALA A 156 0.84 -1.46 17.35
CA ALA A 156 1.74 -0.36 17.03
C ALA A 156 2.52 -0.60 15.74
N THR A 157 2.92 0.51 15.11
CA THR A 157 3.77 0.49 13.91
C THR A 157 5.08 -0.27 14.15
N ALA A 158 5.68 -0.15 15.34
CA ALA A 158 6.95 -0.81 15.63
C ALA A 158 6.78 -2.35 15.63
N ALA A 159 5.82 -2.87 16.39
CA ALA A 159 5.56 -4.31 16.47
C ALA A 159 5.16 -4.92 15.10
N THR A 160 4.20 -4.30 14.42
CA THR A 160 3.73 -4.77 13.10
C THR A 160 4.81 -4.65 12.01
N SER A 161 5.69 -3.65 12.07
CA SER A 161 6.83 -3.55 11.14
C SER A 161 7.87 -4.65 11.36
N GLN A 162 8.14 -5.02 12.61
CA GLN A 162 9.06 -6.11 12.93
C GLN A 162 8.49 -7.47 12.52
N LEU A 163 7.19 -7.67 12.71
CA LEU A 163 6.50 -8.84 12.18
C LEU A 163 6.69 -8.99 10.67
N CYS A 164 6.53 -7.91 9.92
CA CYS A 164 6.73 -7.90 8.48
C CYS A 164 8.17 -8.24 8.06
N LYS A 165 9.16 -7.86 8.88
CA LYS A 165 10.57 -8.20 8.66
C LYS A 165 10.83 -9.68 8.95
N ASN A 166 10.35 -10.19 10.09
CA ASN A 166 10.55 -11.57 10.50
C ASN A 166 9.93 -12.57 9.52
N THR A 167 8.75 -12.25 9.00
CA THR A 167 8.06 -13.06 7.96
C THR A 167 8.71 -12.97 6.57
N GLY A 168 9.72 -12.12 6.38
CA GLY A 168 10.40 -11.92 5.10
C GLY A 168 9.59 -11.17 4.04
N ILE A 169 8.35 -10.77 4.34
CA ILE A 169 7.44 -10.06 3.42
C ILE A 169 8.01 -8.69 3.03
N ALA A 170 8.80 -8.06 3.91
CA ALA A 170 9.39 -6.74 3.70
C ALA A 170 10.11 -6.58 2.34
N GLU A 171 10.80 -7.63 1.87
CA GLU A 171 11.55 -7.62 0.60
C GLU A 171 10.63 -7.61 -0.63
N SER A 172 9.42 -8.14 -0.48
CA SER A 172 8.43 -8.33 -1.55
C SER A 172 7.51 -7.13 -1.73
N ILE A 173 7.66 -6.07 -0.93
CA ILE A 173 6.82 -4.89 -0.99
C ILE A 173 7.27 -3.96 -2.12
N PHE A 174 6.32 -3.56 -2.96
CA PHE A 174 6.53 -2.54 -3.97
C PHE A 174 6.33 -1.16 -3.35
N TRP A 175 7.43 -0.47 -3.07
CA TRP A 175 7.42 0.90 -2.54
C TRP A 175 8.63 1.69 -3.03
N LYS A 176 8.55 3.01 -2.87
CA LYS A 176 9.65 3.93 -3.14
C LYS A 176 10.18 4.53 -1.85
N ALA A 177 11.46 4.31 -1.58
CA ALA A 177 12.17 4.90 -0.45
C ALA A 177 12.25 6.43 -0.59
N PRO A 178 12.06 7.19 0.50
CA PRO A 178 12.30 8.62 0.50
C PRO A 178 13.80 8.93 0.33
N LYS A 179 14.13 10.14 -0.15
CA LYS A 179 15.52 10.58 -0.28
C LYS A 179 16.22 10.81 1.08
N VAL A 180 15.43 11.09 2.12
CA VAL A 180 15.91 11.47 3.45
C VAL A 180 15.12 10.71 4.50
N GLY A 181 15.84 10.07 5.43
CA GLY A 181 15.30 9.29 6.53
C GLY A 181 14.76 7.92 6.11
N ASP A 182 14.69 6.99 7.07
CA ASP A 182 14.04 5.71 6.84
C ASP A 182 12.54 5.77 7.22
N LYS A 183 11.68 5.40 6.27
CA LYS A 183 10.22 5.27 6.47
C LYS A 183 9.74 3.85 6.19
N SER A 184 10.64 2.87 6.19
CA SER A 184 10.34 1.46 5.95
C SER A 184 9.30 0.93 6.95
N ASN A 185 9.45 1.26 8.23
CA ASN A 185 8.58 0.73 9.29
C ASN A 185 7.09 1.07 9.07
N THR A 186 6.77 2.27 8.59
CA THR A 186 5.36 2.64 8.32
C THR A 186 4.80 1.89 7.13
N VAL A 187 5.61 1.66 6.09
CA VAL A 187 5.22 0.88 4.90
C VAL A 187 4.98 -0.58 5.28
N TYR A 188 5.87 -1.15 6.10
CA TYR A 188 5.78 -2.53 6.56
C TYR A 188 4.55 -2.76 7.44
N ALA A 189 4.32 -1.88 8.42
CA ALA A 189 3.11 -1.91 9.24
C ALA A 189 1.83 -1.75 8.40
N THR A 190 1.84 -0.86 7.41
CA THR A 190 0.69 -0.66 6.49
C THR A 190 0.39 -1.93 5.71
N THR A 191 1.43 -2.67 5.29
CA THR A 191 1.29 -3.93 4.53
C THR A 191 0.67 -5.04 5.38
N ILE A 192 1.10 -5.22 6.63
CA ILE A 192 0.49 -6.18 7.56
C ILE A 192 -0.96 -5.83 7.83
N ASN A 193 -1.25 -4.56 8.11
CA ASN A 193 -2.63 -4.10 8.31
C ASN A 193 -3.47 -4.33 7.05
N ALA A 194 -2.92 -4.11 5.86
CA ALA A 194 -3.62 -4.37 4.61
C ALA A 194 -3.91 -5.86 4.39
N LEU A 195 -3.00 -6.74 4.80
CA LEU A 195 -3.22 -8.19 4.75
C LEU A 195 -4.40 -8.61 5.64
N VAL A 196 -4.47 -8.09 6.86
CA VAL A 196 -5.61 -8.32 7.76
C VAL A 196 -6.91 -7.81 7.14
N GLY A 197 -6.90 -6.60 6.58
CA GLY A 197 -8.08 -6.03 5.91
C GLY A 197 -8.50 -6.81 4.67
N ALA A 198 -7.54 -7.34 3.91
CA ALA A 198 -7.78 -8.20 2.77
C ALA A 198 -8.48 -9.51 3.14
N VAL A 199 -7.99 -10.20 4.18
CA VAL A 199 -8.62 -11.41 4.72
C VAL A 199 -10.03 -11.09 5.22
N LEU A 200 -10.20 -9.99 5.95
CA LEU A 200 -11.52 -9.56 6.45
C LEU A 200 -12.54 -9.35 5.33
N LEU A 201 -12.17 -8.65 4.27
CA LEU A 201 -13.11 -8.33 3.18
C LEU A 201 -13.38 -9.52 2.26
N LYS A 202 -12.47 -10.49 2.13
CA LYS A 202 -12.65 -11.65 1.24
C LYS A 202 -13.18 -12.90 1.92
N ARG A 203 -12.78 -13.16 3.16
CA ARG A 203 -13.14 -14.37 3.91
C ARG A 203 -14.13 -14.08 5.05
N GLY A 204 -14.38 -12.82 5.35
CA GLY A 204 -15.31 -12.40 6.40
C GLY A 204 -14.67 -12.32 7.78
N GLN A 205 -15.48 -11.88 8.75
CA GLN A 205 -15.02 -11.59 10.11
C GLN A 205 -14.48 -12.81 10.85
N HIS A 206 -15.16 -13.96 10.76
CA HIS A 206 -14.78 -15.15 11.51
C HIS A 206 -13.40 -15.66 11.10
N ALA A 207 -13.17 -15.83 9.80
CA ALA A 207 -11.87 -16.23 9.26
C ALA A 207 -10.78 -15.20 9.58
N ALA A 208 -11.06 -13.89 9.49
CA ALA A 208 -10.08 -12.87 9.83
C ALA A 208 -9.70 -12.88 11.33
N ARG A 209 -10.67 -13.14 12.22
CA ARG A 209 -10.41 -13.30 13.65
C ARG A 209 -9.51 -14.51 13.93
N SER A 210 -9.81 -15.65 13.32
CA SER A 210 -8.97 -16.85 13.43
C SER A 210 -7.56 -16.60 12.89
N PHE A 211 -7.44 -15.93 11.73
CA PHE A 211 -6.15 -15.53 11.16
C PHE A 211 -5.32 -14.67 12.13
N VAL A 212 -5.92 -13.63 12.73
CA VAL A 212 -5.22 -12.77 13.68
C VAL A 212 -4.76 -13.57 14.90
N ASN A 213 -5.63 -14.41 15.47
CA ASN A 213 -5.31 -15.20 16.66
C ASN A 213 -4.22 -16.24 16.39
N GLU A 214 -4.37 -17.03 15.32
CA GLU A 214 -3.49 -18.16 15.01
C GLU A 214 -2.16 -17.71 14.40
N LYS A 215 -2.18 -16.76 13.46
CA LYS A 215 -0.98 -16.37 12.71
C LYS A 215 -0.26 -15.17 13.30
N LEU A 216 -0.97 -14.18 13.85
CA LEU A 216 -0.36 -12.94 14.34
C LEU A 216 -0.13 -12.94 15.86
N LEU A 217 -1.03 -13.53 16.66
CA LEU A 217 -0.90 -13.55 18.13
C LEU A 217 -0.23 -14.83 18.65
N ALA A 218 -0.58 -16.00 18.12
CA ALA A 218 -0.04 -17.29 18.56
C ALA A 218 1.00 -17.91 17.60
N GLY A 219 1.23 -17.29 16.44
CA GLY A 219 2.13 -17.83 15.41
C GLY A 219 3.61 -17.77 15.79
N GLU A 220 4.46 -18.34 14.92
CA GLU A 220 5.92 -18.39 15.09
C GLU A 220 6.55 -17.02 15.35
N HIS A 221 6.04 -15.99 14.67
CA HIS A 221 6.45 -14.60 14.85
C HIS A 221 5.36 -13.82 15.56
N SER A 222 4.97 -14.22 16.77
CA SER A 222 3.87 -13.57 17.48
C SER A 222 4.12 -12.09 17.77
N LEU A 223 3.07 -11.26 17.61
CA LEU A 223 3.10 -9.84 17.99
C LEU A 223 3.36 -9.65 19.49
N ILE A 224 3.02 -10.63 20.31
CA ILE A 224 3.26 -10.62 21.76
C ILE A 224 4.76 -10.66 22.04
N THR A 225 5.47 -11.66 21.49
CA THR A 225 6.92 -11.79 21.69
C THR A 225 7.68 -10.61 21.09
N ILE A 226 7.19 -10.07 19.96
CA ILE A 226 7.78 -8.88 19.34
C ILE A 226 7.54 -7.64 20.21
N ALA A 227 6.31 -7.42 20.69
CA ALA A 227 5.99 -6.26 21.52
C ALA A 227 6.81 -6.28 22.83
N GLU A 228 6.97 -7.45 23.44
CA GLU A 228 7.86 -7.61 24.59
C GLU A 228 9.31 -7.22 24.26
N LYS A 229 9.86 -7.66 23.12
CA LYS A 229 11.24 -7.32 22.74
C LYS A 229 11.43 -5.84 22.39
N VAL A 230 10.39 -5.18 21.87
CA VAL A 230 10.48 -3.79 21.39
C VAL A 230 10.24 -2.79 22.53
N TYR A 231 9.43 -3.15 23.52
CA TYR A 231 8.95 -2.24 24.57
C TYR A 231 9.38 -2.61 26.00
N LYS A 232 10.06 -3.76 26.20
CA LYS A 232 10.88 -3.99 27.40
C LYS A 232 12.22 -3.29 27.24
#